data_AF-A0A376GXE7-F1
#
_entry.id   AF-A0A376GXE7-F1
#
_cell.length_a   1.000
_cell.length_b   1.000
_cell.length_c   1.000
_cell.angle_alpha   90.00
_cell.angle_beta   90.00
_cell.angle_gamma   90.00
#
_symmetry.space_group_name_H-M   'P 1'
#
loop_
_entity.id
_entity.type
_entity.pdbx_description
1 polymer ?
#
loop_
_entity_poly.entity_id
_entity_poly.type
_entity_poly.pdbx_seq_one_letter_code
_entity_poly.pdbx_strand_id
1 'polypeptide(L)'
;MQVIDFSAGVPSGRSVKAAGYGGAVRYISPPRDPWMKGKMISRAEVADYEAAGLEQAFVWQYGGASNPDSMRGYAGGKKDAESAKAALDTLGRSGWPVFFRRRFRYLPFSVEFDRGGILPRRR
;
A
#
# COMPACT_ATOMS: atom_id res chain seq x y z
N MET A 1 -6.26 17.54 -2.39
CA MET A 1 -6.80 16.22 -2.01
C MET A 1 -5.74 15.46 -1.24
N GLN A 2 -6.10 14.78 -0.13
CA GLN A 2 -5.18 13.94 0.64
C GLN A 2 -5.56 12.46 0.49
N VAL A 3 -4.56 11.59 0.52
CA VAL A 3 -4.73 10.12 0.47
C VAL A 3 -3.96 9.48 1.62
N ILE A 4 -4.40 8.28 2.01
CA ILE A 4 -3.79 7.50 3.11
C ILE A 4 -3.19 6.19 2.61
N ASP A 5 -2.17 5.68 3.30
CA ASP A 5 -1.75 4.28 3.19
C ASP A 5 -1.76 3.62 4.57
N PHE A 6 -2.04 2.32 4.60
CA PHE A 6 -2.18 1.57 5.84
C PHE A 6 -1.81 0.11 5.64
N SER A 7 -1.21 -0.48 6.67
CA SER A 7 -0.77 -1.87 6.68
C SER A 7 -1.30 -2.68 7.87
N ALA A 8 -1.73 -2.04 8.96
CA ALA A 8 -2.16 -2.72 10.18
C ALA A 8 -3.63 -3.22 10.16
N GLY A 9 -4.48 -2.65 9.32
CA GLY A 9 -5.90 -3.01 9.19
C GLY A 9 -6.57 -2.27 8.03
N VAL A 10 -7.80 -2.61 7.69
CA VAL A 10 -8.53 -2.04 6.53
C VAL A 10 -9.69 -1.16 7.00
N PRO A 11 -9.58 0.18 6.94
CA PRO A 11 -10.71 1.08 7.17
C PRO A 11 -11.69 1.01 5.98
N SER A 12 -12.98 1.09 6.28
CA SER A 12 -14.03 1.14 5.25
C SER A 12 -13.96 2.43 4.44
N GLY A 13 -14.36 2.40 3.17
CA GLY A 13 -14.41 3.56 2.31
C GLY A 13 -15.26 4.70 2.90
N ARG A 14 -16.39 4.36 3.54
CA ARG A 14 -17.20 5.35 4.26
C ARG A 14 -16.40 6.06 5.36
N SER A 15 -15.64 5.33 6.16
CA SER A 15 -14.84 5.93 7.25
C SER A 15 -13.72 6.82 6.72
N VAL A 16 -13.08 6.42 5.62
CA VAL A 16 -12.04 7.21 4.95
C VAL A 16 -12.61 8.50 4.37
N LYS A 17 -13.78 8.43 3.72
CA LYS A 17 -14.47 9.61 3.19
C LYS A 17 -14.92 10.56 4.30
N ALA A 18 -15.48 10.04 5.38
CA ALA A 18 -15.92 10.82 6.54
C ALA A 18 -14.76 11.53 7.25
N ALA A 19 -13.56 10.93 7.24
CA ALA A 19 -12.34 11.55 7.74
C ALA A 19 -11.75 12.64 6.80
N GLY A 20 -12.38 12.92 5.65
CA GLY A 20 -11.99 13.98 4.73
C GLY A 20 -10.93 13.59 3.70
N TYR A 21 -10.58 12.31 3.58
CA TYR A 21 -9.65 11.83 2.57
C TYR A 21 -10.34 11.61 1.21
N GLY A 22 -9.57 11.78 0.14
CA GLY A 22 -10.03 11.55 -1.22
C GLY A 22 -9.72 10.16 -1.77
N GLY A 23 -8.91 9.35 -1.07
CA GLY A 23 -8.50 8.05 -1.55
C GLY A 23 -7.46 7.35 -0.67
N ALA A 24 -6.97 6.22 -1.16
CA ALA A 24 -5.88 5.50 -0.52
C ALA A 24 -4.86 4.91 -1.51
N VAL A 25 -3.61 4.85 -1.07
CA VAL A 25 -2.54 4.09 -1.71
C VAL A 25 -2.46 2.72 -1.04
N ARG A 26 -2.64 1.66 -1.83
CA ARG A 26 -2.93 0.32 -1.31
C ARG A 26 -1.86 -0.69 -1.66
N TYR A 27 -1.47 -1.48 -0.65
CA TYR A 27 -0.44 -2.49 -0.80
C TYR A 27 -0.98 -3.71 -1.54
N ILE A 28 -0.37 -4.03 -2.68
CA ILE A 28 -0.63 -5.25 -3.46
C ILE A 28 0.39 -6.36 -3.21
N SER A 29 1.42 -6.06 -2.41
CA SER A 29 2.38 -7.05 -1.91
C SER A 29 1.82 -7.83 -0.72
N PRO A 30 2.17 -9.11 -0.55
CA PRO A 30 1.77 -9.90 0.63
C PRO A 30 2.35 -9.33 1.94
N PRO A 31 1.74 -9.65 3.10
CA PRO A 31 2.31 -9.31 4.39
C PRO A 31 3.62 -10.08 4.62
N ARG A 32 4.64 -9.40 5.11
CA ARG A 32 5.89 -10.04 5.59
C ARG A 32 5.82 -10.47 7.05
N ASP A 33 4.79 -10.04 7.77
CA ASP A 33 4.64 -10.22 9.21
C ASP A 33 3.15 -10.31 9.56
N PRO A 34 2.72 -11.23 10.45
CA PRO A 34 1.32 -11.45 10.80
C PRO A 34 0.51 -10.22 11.23
N TRP A 35 1.14 -9.15 11.74
CA TRP A 35 0.41 -7.94 12.16
C TRP A 35 -0.04 -7.05 10.98
N MET A 36 0.47 -7.26 9.77
CA MET A 36 0.15 -6.45 8.59
C MET A 36 -1.19 -6.85 7.97
N LYS A 37 -2.28 -6.79 8.75
CA LYS A 37 -3.62 -7.24 8.32
C LYS A 37 -4.24 -6.40 7.20
N GLY A 38 -3.70 -5.22 6.93
CA GLY A 38 -4.08 -4.37 5.80
C GLY A 38 -3.40 -4.76 4.48
N LYS A 39 -2.64 -5.87 4.44
CA LYS A 39 -2.00 -6.39 3.23
C LYS A 39 -2.50 -7.80 2.90
N MET A 40 -2.70 -8.16 1.63
CA MET A 40 -2.83 -7.27 0.47
C MET A 40 -4.28 -6.82 0.30
N ILE A 41 -4.49 -5.73 -0.44
CA ILE A 41 -5.83 -5.27 -0.82
C ILE A 41 -6.68 -6.41 -1.44
N SER A 42 -7.99 -6.40 -1.18
CA SER A 42 -8.95 -7.34 -1.75
C SER A 42 -9.87 -6.69 -2.80
N ARG A 43 -10.50 -7.49 -3.68
CA ARG A 43 -11.54 -6.99 -4.60
C ARG A 43 -12.71 -6.33 -3.87
N ALA A 44 -13.07 -6.85 -2.69
CA ALA A 44 -14.14 -6.27 -1.87
C ALA A 44 -13.77 -4.87 -1.36
N GLU A 45 -12.52 -4.67 -0.94
CA GLU A 45 -12.00 -3.35 -0.55
C GLU A 45 -11.98 -2.38 -1.74
N VAL A 46 -11.59 -2.85 -2.93
CA VAL A 46 -11.63 -2.04 -4.16
C VAL A 46 -13.05 -1.52 -4.41
N ALA A 47 -14.04 -2.42 -4.38
CA ALA A 47 -15.45 -2.08 -4.62
C ALA A 47 -16.01 -1.14 -3.54
N ASP A 48 -15.64 -1.35 -2.27
CA ASP A 48 -16.05 -0.48 -1.15
C ASP A 48 -15.53 0.96 -1.33
N TYR A 49 -14.28 1.12 -1.79
CA TYR A 49 -13.69 2.44 -2.02
C TYR A 49 -14.30 3.12 -3.25
N GLU A 50 -14.57 2.38 -4.32
CA GLU A 50 -15.28 2.90 -5.49
C GLU A 50 -16.70 3.37 -5.13
N ALA A 51 -17.45 2.57 -4.37
CA ALA A 51 -18.79 2.93 -3.91
C ALA A 51 -18.80 4.18 -3.00
N ALA A 52 -17.72 4.43 -2.28
CA ALA A 52 -17.53 5.64 -1.47
C ALA A 52 -17.03 6.86 -2.27
N GLY A 53 -16.78 6.72 -3.58
CA GLY A 53 -16.22 7.77 -4.42
C GLY A 53 -14.80 8.17 -3.98
N LEU A 54 -13.98 7.16 -3.64
CA LEU A 54 -12.58 7.30 -3.25
C LEU A 54 -11.64 6.81 -4.35
N GLU A 55 -10.57 7.58 -4.58
CA GLU A 55 -9.51 7.18 -5.50
C GLU A 55 -8.60 6.10 -4.91
N GLN A 56 -8.00 5.30 -5.79
CA GLN A 56 -7.10 4.22 -5.42
C GLN A 56 -5.84 4.24 -6.28
N ALA A 57 -4.69 4.06 -5.64
CA ALA A 57 -3.42 3.80 -6.30
C ALA A 57 -2.76 2.58 -5.66
N PHE A 58 -1.84 1.91 -6.37
CA PHE A 58 -1.24 0.65 -5.91
C PHE A 58 0.25 0.78 -5.62
N VAL A 59 0.68 0.20 -4.51
CA VAL A 59 2.09 0.18 -4.08
C VAL A 59 2.57 -1.24 -3.81
N TRP A 60 3.78 -1.53 -4.25
CA TRP A 60 4.50 -2.75 -3.91
C TRP A 60 5.54 -2.46 -2.81
N GLN A 61 5.43 -3.18 -1.69
CA GLN A 61 6.46 -3.21 -0.66
C GLN A 61 6.34 -4.50 0.16
N TYR A 62 7.15 -5.49 -0.19
CA TYR A 62 7.30 -6.68 0.63
C TYR A 62 8.32 -6.42 1.74
N GLY A 63 9.53 -6.00 1.36
CA GLY A 63 10.68 -5.79 2.22
C GLY A 63 10.53 -4.72 3.33
N GLY A 64 11.35 -4.87 4.36
CA GLY A 64 11.47 -3.95 5.50
C GLY A 64 12.68 -3.02 5.38
N ALA A 65 12.91 -2.16 6.38
CA ALA A 65 14.07 -1.26 6.38
C ALA A 65 15.42 -2.00 6.45
N SER A 66 15.46 -3.19 7.06
CA SER A 66 16.64 -4.05 7.14
C SER A 66 16.82 -4.98 5.93
N ASN A 67 15.76 -5.18 5.13
CA ASN A 67 15.79 -6.02 3.94
C ASN A 67 14.91 -5.38 2.84
N PRO A 68 15.34 -4.24 2.27
CA PRO A 68 14.54 -3.52 1.29
C PRO A 68 14.54 -4.23 -0.07
N ASP A 69 13.38 -4.21 -0.74
CA ASP A 69 13.17 -4.88 -2.03
C ASP A 69 14.20 -4.47 -3.10
N SER A 70 14.60 -3.20 -3.09
CA SER A 70 15.58 -2.64 -4.03
C SER A 70 16.98 -3.25 -3.94
N MET A 71 17.32 -3.94 -2.85
CA MET A 71 18.65 -4.57 -2.67
C MET A 71 18.71 -5.97 -3.27
N ARG A 72 17.62 -6.51 -3.81
CA ARG A 72 17.58 -7.85 -4.45
C ARG A 72 18.02 -7.85 -5.92
N GLY A 73 18.49 -6.71 -6.44
CA GLY A 73 18.98 -6.57 -7.81
C GLY A 73 17.92 -6.82 -8.88
N TYR A 74 18.38 -7.01 -10.13
CA TYR A 74 17.52 -7.21 -11.29
C TYR A 74 16.54 -8.38 -11.13
N ALA A 75 17.05 -9.56 -10.73
CA ALA A 75 16.23 -10.76 -10.58
C ALA A 75 15.14 -10.59 -9.51
N GLY A 76 15.45 -9.91 -8.40
CA GLY A 76 14.48 -9.57 -7.38
C GLY A 76 13.40 -8.60 -7.87
N GLY A 77 13.82 -7.52 -8.54
CA GLY A 77 12.89 -6.54 -9.11
C GLY A 77 11.96 -7.14 -10.18
N LYS A 78 12.48 -8.05 -11.02
CA LYS A 78 11.66 -8.76 -12.01
C LYS A 78 10.55 -9.59 -11.35
N LYS A 79 10.89 -10.39 -10.34
CA LYS A 79 9.91 -11.20 -9.59
C LYS A 79 8.83 -10.35 -8.92
N ASP A 80 9.23 -9.21 -8.38
CA ASP A 80 8.29 -8.25 -7.76
C ASP A 80 7.34 -7.65 -8.79
N ALA A 81 7.86 -7.25 -9.95
CA ALA A 81 7.05 -6.69 -11.03
C ALA A 81 6.05 -7.71 -11.59
N GLU A 82 6.48 -8.96 -11.78
CA GLU A 82 5.62 -10.07 -12.21
C GLU A 82 4.52 -10.34 -11.19
N SER A 83 4.86 -10.37 -9.90
CA SER A 83 3.89 -10.58 -8.81
C SER A 83 2.91 -9.41 -8.68
N ALA A 84 3.38 -8.18 -8.82
CA ALA A 84 2.55 -6.98 -8.82
C ALA A 84 1.57 -6.98 -9.99
N LYS A 85 2.03 -7.37 -11.20
CA LYS A 85 1.17 -7.53 -12.37
C LYS A 85 0.07 -8.57 -12.10
N ALA A 86 0.44 -9.76 -11.60
CA ALA A 86 -0.53 -10.80 -11.28
C ALA A 86 -1.55 -10.31 -10.25
N ALA A 87 -1.11 -9.59 -9.21
CA ALA A 87 -2.01 -9.00 -8.23
C ALA A 87 -3.01 -8.02 -8.86
N LEU A 88 -2.58 -7.11 -9.73
CA LEU A 88 -3.49 -6.20 -10.44
C LEU A 88 -4.50 -6.94 -11.33
N ASP A 89 -4.07 -8.00 -12.01
CA ASP A 89 -4.96 -8.84 -12.82
C ASP A 89 -6.05 -9.47 -11.92
N THR A 90 -5.69 -9.93 -10.72
CA THR A 90 -6.66 -10.41 -9.71
C THR A 90 -7.53 -9.33 -9.09
N LEU A 91 -7.29 -8.04 -9.35
CA LEU A 91 -8.12 -6.93 -8.89
C LEU A 91 -8.98 -6.34 -10.03
N GLY A 92 -8.80 -6.81 -11.28
CA GLY A 92 -9.43 -6.18 -12.45
C GLY A 92 -8.80 -4.82 -12.78
N ARG A 93 -7.52 -4.63 -12.42
CA ARG A 93 -6.75 -3.39 -12.59
C ARG A 93 -5.55 -3.59 -13.50
N SER A 94 -5.64 -4.56 -14.41
CA SER A 94 -4.63 -4.79 -15.43
C SER A 94 -4.28 -3.49 -16.15
N GLY A 95 -2.99 -3.18 -16.27
CA GLY A 95 -2.49 -1.96 -16.90
C GLY A 95 -2.44 -0.72 -15.99
N TRP A 96 -2.96 -0.78 -14.76
CA TRP A 96 -2.79 0.31 -13.79
C TRP A 96 -1.34 0.41 -13.31
N PRO A 97 -0.84 1.62 -12.99
CA PRO A 97 0.51 1.79 -12.49
C PRO A 97 0.67 1.20 -11.07
N VAL A 98 1.88 0.72 -10.78
CA VAL A 98 2.31 0.28 -9.45
C VAL A 98 3.53 1.08 -9.04
N PHE A 99 3.46 1.70 -7.86
CA PHE A 99 4.62 2.35 -7.24
C PHE A 99 5.45 1.32 -6.48
N PHE A 100 6.74 1.20 -6.79
CA PHE A 100 7.65 0.33 -6.04
C PHE A 100 8.34 1.13 -4.93
N ARG A 101 8.06 0.79 -3.67
CA ARG A 101 8.57 1.56 -2.53
C ARG A 101 10.02 1.22 -2.24
N ARG A 102 10.87 2.26 -2.27
CA ARG A 102 12.26 2.19 -1.83
C ARG A 102 12.36 2.60 -0.36
N ARG A 103 12.35 1.63 0.57
CA ARG A 103 12.40 1.91 2.02
C ARG A 103 13.82 1.78 2.58
N PHE A 104 14.53 2.90 2.67
CA PHE A 104 15.79 2.99 3.44
C PHE A 104 15.51 3.63 4.80
N ARG A 105 16.36 3.32 5.80
CA ARG A 105 16.29 3.91 7.15
C ARG A 105 16.53 5.42 7.19
N TYR A 106 16.91 6.04 6.07
CA TYR A 106 17.42 7.42 5.98
C TYR A 106 16.69 8.32 4.96
N LEU A 107 15.37 8.24 4.83
CA LEU A 107 14.62 9.26 4.07
C LEU A 107 13.36 9.72 4.83
N PRO A 108 13.16 11.04 5.04
CA PRO A 108 12.18 11.58 5.99
C PRO A 108 10.73 11.66 5.50
N PHE A 109 10.34 11.05 4.37
CA PHE A 109 8.98 11.23 3.85
C PHE A 109 8.28 9.91 3.48
N SER A 110 7.54 9.38 4.45
CA SER A 110 6.31 8.62 4.26
C SER A 110 5.50 8.72 5.56
N VAL A 111 4.25 9.20 5.50
CA VAL A 111 3.33 9.13 6.64
C VAL A 111 2.67 7.76 6.60
N GLU A 112 3.22 6.81 7.35
CA GLU A 112 2.69 5.45 7.48
C GLU A 112 1.82 5.38 8.75
N PHE A 113 0.55 5.00 8.61
CA PHE A 113 -0.32 4.73 9.76
C PHE A 113 0.02 3.36 10.37
N ASP A 114 0.70 3.36 11.50
CA ASP A 114 0.98 2.17 12.31
C ASP A 114 0.68 2.45 13.79
N ARG A 115 -0.03 1.51 14.44
CA ARG A 115 -0.42 1.34 15.86
C ARG A 115 -0.66 2.54 16.80
N GLY A 116 -0.56 3.81 16.40
CA GLY A 116 -0.54 4.95 17.33
C GLY A 116 -1.27 6.22 16.87
N GLY A 117 -2.13 6.14 15.84
CA GLY A 117 -2.74 7.34 15.25
C GLY A 117 -1.78 8.15 14.38
N ILE A 118 -2.20 9.36 13.97
CA ILE A 118 -1.42 10.28 13.12
C ILE A 118 -0.21 10.77 13.94
N LEU A 119 0.92 10.08 13.83
CA LEU A 119 2.18 10.61 14.33
C LEU A 119 2.97 11.21 13.15
N PRO A 120 3.08 12.54 13.05
CA PRO A 120 4.20 13.11 12.30
C PRO A 120 5.47 12.64 13.01
N ARG A 121 6.23 11.73 12.39
CA ARG A 121 7.55 11.38 12.92
C ARG A 121 8.48 12.58 12.74
N ARG A 122 8.52 13.46 13.74
CA ARG A 122 9.55 14.50 13.90
C ARG A 122 10.68 13.95 14.78
N ARG A 123 11.82 13.66 14.16
CA ARG A 123 13.14 14.25 14.39
C ARG A 123 14.15 13.54 13.49
#